data_AF-A0A7V3CST7-F1
#
_entry.id   AF-A0A7V3CST7-F1
#
_cell.length_a   1.000
_cell.length_b   1.000
_cell.length_c   1.000
_cell.angle_alpha   90.00
_cell.angle_beta   90.00
_cell.angle_gamma   90.00
#
_symmetry.space_group_name_H-M   'P 1'
#
loop_
_entity.id
_entity.type
_entity.pdbx_description
1 polymer ?
#
loop_
_entity_poly.entity_id
_entity_poly.type
_entity_poly.pdbx_seq_one_letter_code
_entity_poly.pdbx_strand_id
1 'polypeptide(L)'
;MLAHPELVDLLKRAYSAEKAAAFAYIGHAASVKKPIEKAAIRQIEIDEWNHRAEVLKIMQQYQIPISKYYEIKFHIIGKLISASCFVIGWFMPFYFAGRLESGNVCEYFRMMHFFHSLNIHEHDEILYEMGIKEKEHEVYFLDQIKNSKLLPFFEKLFSWGKKGTFNDVDLDKKYPVNQSAAYCKSKKE
;
A
#
# COMPACT_ATOMS: atom_id res chain seq x y z
N MET A 1 -25.55 -1.12 8.53
CA MET A 1 -24.71 -0.17 7.76
C MET A 1 -23.75 0.47 8.75
N LEU A 2 -22.45 0.49 8.47
CA LEU A 2 -21.47 1.13 9.38
C LEU A 2 -21.78 2.63 9.49
N ALA A 3 -21.98 3.12 10.71
CA ALA A 3 -22.23 4.54 10.99
C ALA A 3 -20.92 5.35 11.03
N HIS A 4 -20.06 5.17 10.00
CA HIS A 4 -18.75 5.82 9.90
C HIS A 4 -18.43 6.10 8.43
N PRO A 5 -18.79 7.28 7.91
CA PRO A 5 -18.68 7.58 6.47
C PRO A 5 -17.22 7.58 5.97
N GLU A 6 -16.27 7.96 6.80
CA GLU A 6 -14.83 7.95 6.49
C GLU A 6 -14.30 6.53 6.33
N LEU A 7 -14.71 5.60 7.20
CA LEU A 7 -14.37 4.18 7.06
C LEU A 7 -14.96 3.59 5.78
N VAL A 8 -16.22 3.92 5.49
CA VAL A 8 -16.90 3.47 4.27
C VAL A 8 -16.21 4.00 3.01
N ASP A 9 -15.80 5.28 2.99
CA ASP A 9 -15.05 5.84 1.86
C ASP A 9 -13.64 5.24 1.73
N LEU A 10 -12.95 5.03 2.87
CA LEU A 10 -11.62 4.45 2.91
C LEU A 10 -11.62 3.01 2.37
N LEU A 11 -12.57 2.16 2.78
CA LEU A 11 -12.72 0.79 2.24
C LEU A 11 -13.00 0.79 0.73
N LYS A 12 -13.92 1.65 0.27
CA LYS A 12 -14.23 1.78 -1.17
C LYS A 12 -13.01 2.23 -1.97
N ARG A 13 -12.22 3.13 -1.41
CA ARG A 13 -11.01 3.66 -2.04
C ARG A 13 -9.92 2.61 -2.08
N ALA A 14 -9.60 1.98 -0.95
CA ALA A 14 -8.60 0.92 -0.83
C ALA A 14 -8.89 -0.21 -1.81
N TYR A 15 -10.11 -0.76 -1.81
CA TYR A 15 -10.51 -1.80 -2.77
C TYR A 15 -10.12 -1.44 -4.22
N SER A 16 -10.40 -0.22 -4.65
CA SER A 16 -10.05 0.25 -5.99
C SER A 16 -8.56 0.58 -6.16
N ALA A 17 -7.90 1.10 -5.13
CA ALA A 17 -6.48 1.43 -5.12
C ALA A 17 -5.59 0.17 -5.22
N GLU A 18 -5.96 -0.93 -4.57
CA GLU A 18 -5.26 -2.22 -4.69
C GLU A 18 -5.15 -2.68 -6.15
N LYS A 19 -6.20 -2.48 -6.94
CA LYS A 19 -6.15 -2.79 -8.38
C LYS A 19 -5.19 -1.87 -9.14
N ALA A 20 -5.05 -0.62 -8.73
CA ALA A 20 -4.07 0.28 -9.33
C ALA A 20 -2.64 -0.14 -8.99
N ALA A 21 -2.39 -0.53 -7.72
CA ALA A 21 -1.11 -1.06 -7.26
C ALA A 21 -0.75 -2.34 -8.04
N ALA A 22 -1.68 -3.30 -8.12
CA ALA A 22 -1.49 -4.51 -8.91
C ALA A 22 -1.15 -4.21 -10.39
N PHE A 23 -1.85 -3.29 -11.05
CA PHE A 23 -1.52 -2.90 -12.42
C PHE A 23 -0.14 -2.23 -12.55
N ALA A 24 0.23 -1.39 -11.58
CA ALA A 24 1.55 -0.79 -11.53
C ALA A 24 2.63 -1.88 -11.42
N TYR A 25 2.42 -2.90 -10.58
CA TYR A 25 3.36 -4.01 -10.41
C TYR A 25 3.45 -4.95 -11.60
N ILE A 26 2.34 -5.19 -12.33
CA ILE A 26 2.39 -5.88 -13.63
C ILE A 26 3.35 -5.16 -14.59
N GLY A 27 3.21 -3.83 -14.70
CA GLY A 27 4.05 -3.02 -15.59
C GLY A 27 5.50 -2.97 -15.13
N HIS A 28 5.71 -2.83 -13.82
CA HIS A 28 7.03 -2.78 -13.22
C HIS A 28 7.78 -4.12 -13.38
N ALA A 29 7.14 -5.25 -13.07
CA ALA A 29 7.73 -6.58 -13.29
C ALA A 29 8.06 -6.82 -14.77
N ALA A 30 7.24 -6.31 -15.69
CA ALA A 30 7.50 -6.40 -17.11
C ALA A 30 8.66 -5.50 -17.57
N SER A 31 8.92 -4.37 -16.91
CA SER A 31 9.96 -3.42 -17.30
C SER A 31 11.36 -3.72 -16.74
N VAL A 32 11.46 -4.40 -15.60
CA VAL A 32 12.77 -4.77 -15.03
C VAL A 32 13.44 -5.90 -15.80
N LYS A 33 14.77 -6.01 -15.72
CA LYS A 33 15.54 -7.04 -16.45
C LYS A 33 15.91 -8.25 -15.59
N LYS A 34 16.22 -8.05 -14.31
CA LYS A 34 16.73 -9.12 -13.45
C LYS A 34 15.61 -10.09 -13.07
N PRO A 35 15.78 -11.41 -13.24
CA PRO A 35 14.74 -12.39 -12.90
C PRO A 35 14.30 -12.33 -11.43
N ILE A 36 15.25 -12.06 -10.52
CA ILE A 36 14.96 -11.95 -9.08
C ILE A 36 14.04 -10.75 -8.81
N GLU A 37 14.33 -9.59 -9.42
CA GLU A 37 13.48 -8.40 -9.31
C GLU A 37 12.07 -8.67 -9.86
N LYS A 38 11.98 -9.36 -11.02
CA LYS A 38 10.69 -9.76 -11.61
C LYS A 38 9.88 -10.64 -10.68
N ALA A 39 10.50 -11.66 -10.11
CA ALA A 39 9.84 -12.61 -9.22
C ALA A 39 9.33 -11.92 -7.94
N ALA A 40 10.16 -11.06 -7.34
CA ALA A 40 9.77 -10.31 -6.16
C ALA A 40 8.63 -9.32 -6.45
N ILE A 41 8.71 -8.53 -7.53
CA ILE A 41 7.61 -7.60 -7.90
C ILE A 41 6.34 -8.37 -8.28
N ARG A 42 6.46 -9.56 -8.89
CA ARG A 42 5.31 -10.42 -9.18
C ARG A 42 4.65 -10.96 -7.90
N GLN A 43 5.44 -11.25 -6.86
CA GLN A 43 4.89 -11.64 -5.57
C GLN A 43 4.12 -10.47 -4.93
N ILE A 44 4.70 -9.28 -4.94
CA ILE A 44 4.02 -8.05 -4.47
C ILE A 44 2.70 -7.84 -5.24
N GLU A 45 2.70 -8.01 -6.56
CA GLU A 45 1.46 -7.96 -7.36
C GLU A 45 0.39 -8.96 -6.90
N ILE A 46 0.78 -10.19 -6.55
CA ILE A 46 -0.14 -11.20 -6.03
C ILE A 46 -0.69 -10.76 -4.68
N ASP A 47 0.15 -10.19 -3.83
CA ASP A 47 -0.23 -9.68 -2.52
C ASP A 47 -1.26 -8.54 -2.67
N GLU A 48 -1.12 -7.63 -3.64
CA GLU A 48 -2.13 -6.59 -3.92
C GLU A 48 -3.48 -7.15 -4.40
N TRP A 49 -3.47 -8.22 -5.20
CA TRP A 49 -4.72 -8.90 -5.58
C TRP A 49 -5.39 -9.55 -4.38
N ASN A 50 -4.62 -10.09 -3.44
CA ASN A 50 -5.12 -10.65 -2.19
C ASN A 50 -5.67 -9.55 -1.29
N HIS A 51 -4.95 -8.44 -1.11
CA HIS A 51 -5.41 -7.27 -0.38
C HIS A 51 -6.77 -6.79 -0.90
N ARG A 52 -6.91 -6.67 -2.23
CA ARG A 52 -8.20 -6.31 -2.86
C ARG A 52 -9.31 -7.28 -2.50
N ALA A 53 -9.02 -8.58 -2.48
CA ALA A 53 -9.99 -9.61 -2.15
C ALA A 53 -10.42 -9.53 -0.68
N GLU A 54 -9.49 -9.29 0.25
CA GLU A 54 -9.79 -9.14 1.69
C GLU A 54 -10.64 -7.89 1.95
N VAL A 55 -10.28 -6.74 1.38
CA VAL A 55 -11.10 -5.53 1.49
C VAL A 55 -12.50 -5.77 0.94
N LEU A 56 -12.65 -6.53 -0.16
CA LEU A 56 -13.96 -6.88 -0.70
C LEU A 56 -14.79 -7.73 0.26
N LYS A 57 -14.19 -8.71 0.95
CA LYS A 57 -14.89 -9.51 1.97
C LYS A 57 -15.43 -8.63 3.10
N ILE A 58 -14.60 -7.71 3.61
CA ILE A 58 -15.00 -6.74 4.63
C ILE A 58 -16.16 -5.87 4.12
N MET A 59 -16.04 -5.34 2.89
CA MET A 59 -17.11 -4.53 2.28
C MET A 59 -18.42 -5.32 2.14
N GLN A 60 -18.37 -6.58 1.71
CA GLN A 60 -19.55 -7.44 1.56
C GLN A 60 -20.22 -7.73 2.90
N GLN A 61 -19.44 -8.02 3.95
CA GLN A 61 -19.96 -8.26 5.30
C GLN A 61 -20.82 -7.10 5.81
N TYR A 62 -20.42 -5.85 5.53
CA TYR A 62 -21.16 -4.66 5.95
C TYR A 62 -22.06 -4.06 4.86
N GLN A 63 -22.27 -4.78 3.75
CA GLN A 63 -23.12 -4.38 2.63
C GLN A 63 -22.70 -3.02 2.01
N ILE A 64 -21.39 -2.76 1.98
CA ILE A 64 -20.81 -1.57 1.38
C ILE A 64 -20.68 -1.80 -0.13
N PRO A 65 -21.36 -1.02 -0.98
CA PRO A 65 -21.26 -1.20 -2.42
C PRO A 65 -19.91 -0.72 -2.95
N ILE A 66 -19.42 -1.37 -3.99
CA ILE A 66 -18.25 -0.93 -4.75
C ILE A 66 -18.52 0.45 -5.38
N SER A 67 -17.57 1.37 -5.26
CA SER A 67 -17.63 2.67 -5.92
C SER A 67 -17.22 2.55 -7.38
N LYS A 68 -18.18 2.68 -8.32
CA LYS A 68 -17.89 2.71 -9.77
C LYS A 68 -16.91 3.83 -10.15
N TYR A 69 -17.02 4.98 -9.50
CA TYR A 69 -16.13 6.12 -9.71
C TYR A 69 -14.69 5.77 -9.36
N TYR A 70 -14.43 5.23 -8.16
CA TYR A 70 -13.08 4.82 -7.77
C TYR A 70 -12.57 3.68 -8.64
N GLU A 71 -13.42 2.71 -8.98
CA GLU A 71 -13.03 1.61 -9.86
C GLU A 71 -12.52 2.08 -11.22
N ILE A 72 -13.18 3.06 -11.84
CA ILE A 72 -12.76 3.64 -13.12
C ILE A 72 -11.49 4.48 -12.92
N LYS A 73 -11.49 5.39 -11.94
CA LYS A 73 -10.36 6.28 -11.65
C LYS A 73 -9.06 5.49 -11.43
N PHE A 74 -9.08 4.52 -10.53
CA PHE A 74 -7.90 3.75 -10.18
C PHE A 74 -7.51 2.74 -11.26
N HIS A 75 -8.46 2.23 -12.06
CA HIS A 75 -8.12 1.45 -13.25
C HIS A 75 -7.24 2.27 -14.22
N ILE A 76 -7.65 3.50 -14.52
CA ILE A 76 -6.91 4.39 -15.42
C ILE A 76 -5.54 4.73 -14.83
N ILE A 77 -5.50 5.13 -13.55
CA ILE A 77 -4.24 5.45 -12.85
C ILE A 77 -3.27 4.27 -12.91
N GLY A 78 -3.72 3.07 -12.54
CA GLY A 78 -2.87 1.87 -12.54
C GLY A 78 -2.32 1.54 -13.93
N LYS A 79 -3.15 1.65 -14.98
CA LYS A 79 -2.70 1.42 -16.38
C LYS A 79 -1.69 2.46 -16.85
N LEU A 80 -1.88 3.73 -16.49
CA LEU A 80 -0.92 4.79 -16.81
C LEU A 80 0.41 4.59 -16.09
N ILE A 81 0.38 4.23 -14.80
CA ILE A 81 1.60 3.92 -14.04
C ILE A 81 2.31 2.72 -14.67
N SER A 82 1.57 1.64 -14.95
CA SER A 82 2.06 0.44 -15.63
C SER A 82 2.79 0.76 -16.94
N ALA A 83 2.20 1.59 -17.80
CA ALA A 83 2.83 2.02 -19.04
C ALA A 83 4.06 2.91 -18.79
N SER A 84 4.02 3.77 -17.78
CA SER A 84 5.14 4.66 -17.48
C SER A 84 6.40 3.90 -17.02
N CYS A 85 6.24 2.73 -16.39
CA CYS A 85 7.35 1.87 -15.95
C CYS A 85 8.34 1.49 -17.07
N PHE A 86 7.92 1.55 -18.34
CA PHE A 86 8.78 1.24 -19.50
C PHE A 86 9.63 2.43 -19.97
N VAL A 87 9.27 3.66 -19.58
CA VAL A 87 9.90 4.88 -20.10
C VAL A 87 10.69 5.65 -19.05
N ILE A 88 10.34 5.54 -17.77
CA ILE A 88 10.97 6.32 -16.68
C ILE A 88 12.24 5.66 -16.09
N GLY A 89 12.76 4.63 -16.76
CA GLY A 89 13.99 3.92 -16.38
C GLY A 89 13.80 2.94 -15.22
N TRP A 90 14.91 2.43 -14.67
CA TRP A 90 14.89 1.44 -13.59
C TRP A 90 14.69 2.08 -12.21
N PHE A 91 15.32 3.22 -11.92
CA PHE A 91 15.29 3.81 -10.57
C PHE A 91 13.91 4.35 -10.16
N MET A 92 13.21 5.07 -11.05
CA MET A 92 11.97 5.75 -10.68
C MET A 92 10.82 4.80 -10.32
N PRO A 93 10.58 3.68 -11.04
CA PRO A 93 9.55 2.72 -10.65
C PRO A 93 9.80 2.13 -9.27
N PHE A 94 11.05 1.76 -8.94
CA PHE A 94 11.41 1.33 -7.59
C PHE A 94 11.18 2.42 -6.55
N TYR A 95 11.60 3.65 -6.83
CA TYR A 95 11.45 4.76 -5.89
C TYR A 95 9.98 5.07 -5.60
N PHE A 96 9.16 5.23 -6.65
CA PHE A 96 7.76 5.57 -6.48
C PHE A 96 6.91 4.41 -5.97
N ALA A 97 7.29 3.16 -6.25
CA ALA A 97 6.69 1.99 -5.62
C ALA A 97 6.90 2.01 -4.11
N GLY A 98 8.16 2.10 -3.63
CA GLY A 98 8.40 2.16 -2.18
C GLY A 98 7.72 3.34 -1.49
N ARG A 99 7.65 4.51 -2.17
CA ARG A 99 6.89 5.67 -1.66
C ARG A 99 5.38 5.41 -1.59
N LEU A 100 4.82 4.68 -2.56
CA LEU A 100 3.40 4.28 -2.57
C LEU A 100 3.11 3.39 -1.36
N GLU A 101 3.85 2.30 -1.22
CA GLU A 101 3.74 1.33 -0.12
C GLU A 101 3.88 2.00 1.25
N SER A 102 4.83 2.95 1.38
CA SER A 102 5.01 3.72 2.61
C SER A 102 3.74 4.42 3.09
N GLY A 103 2.92 4.91 2.15
CA GLY A 103 1.62 5.53 2.44
C GLY A 103 0.54 4.51 2.75
N ASN A 104 0.50 3.41 2.01
CA ASN A 104 -0.49 2.34 2.16
C ASN A 104 -0.42 1.65 3.53
N VAL A 105 0.78 1.49 4.11
CA VAL A 105 0.97 0.93 5.47
C VAL A 105 -0.03 1.52 6.47
N CYS A 106 -0.16 2.85 6.49
CA CYS A 106 -1.04 3.53 7.44
C CYS A 106 -2.53 3.47 7.07
N GLU A 107 -2.90 3.13 5.84
CA GLU A 107 -4.31 3.03 5.45
C GLU A 107 -5.00 1.89 6.21
N TYR A 108 -4.34 0.73 6.34
CA TYR A 108 -4.91 -0.42 7.06
C TYR A 108 -4.98 -0.22 8.57
N PHE A 109 -3.93 0.32 9.20
CA PHE A 109 -3.99 0.68 10.63
C PHE A 109 -5.04 1.75 10.90
N ARG A 110 -5.25 2.69 9.96
CA ARG A 110 -6.33 3.67 10.08
C ARG A 110 -7.71 3.04 9.96
N MET A 111 -7.90 2.03 9.10
CA MET A 111 -9.14 1.25 9.08
C MET A 111 -9.37 0.56 10.42
N MET A 112 -8.34 0.00 11.04
CA MET A 112 -8.44 -0.60 12.38
C MET A 112 -8.91 0.42 13.42
N HIS A 113 -8.31 1.63 13.45
CA HIS A 113 -8.75 2.70 14.37
C HIS A 113 -10.23 3.06 14.19
N PHE A 114 -10.71 3.07 12.95
CA PHE A 114 -12.12 3.34 12.65
C PHE A 114 -13.04 2.17 12.99
N PHE A 115 -12.59 0.93 12.88
CA PHE A 115 -13.36 -0.23 13.39
C PHE A 115 -13.41 -0.22 14.91
N HIS A 116 -12.30 0.10 15.59
CA HIS A 116 -12.24 0.21 17.05
C HIS A 116 -13.15 1.31 17.59
N SER A 117 -13.30 2.44 16.87
CA SER A 117 -14.25 3.50 17.25
C SER A 117 -15.71 3.05 17.19
N LEU A 118 -15.99 1.96 16.47
CA LEU A 118 -17.29 1.28 16.41
C LEU A 118 -17.35 0.04 17.31
N ASN A 119 -16.32 -0.21 18.13
CA ASN A 119 -16.18 -1.40 18.98
C ASN A 119 -16.17 -2.72 18.19
N ILE A 120 -15.60 -2.68 16.98
CA ILE A 120 -15.41 -3.82 16.08
C ILE A 120 -13.92 -4.18 16.05
N HIS A 121 -13.59 -5.43 16.38
CA HIS A 121 -12.21 -5.94 16.45
C HIS A 121 -11.97 -7.17 15.56
N GLU A 122 -13.01 -7.66 14.88
CA GLU A 122 -12.95 -8.89 14.08
C GLU A 122 -12.01 -8.81 12.87
N HIS A 123 -11.69 -7.59 12.41
CA HIS A 123 -10.80 -7.34 11.26
C HIS A 123 -9.35 -7.04 11.68
N ASP A 124 -9.04 -7.07 12.97
CA ASP A 124 -7.75 -6.62 13.48
C ASP A 124 -6.59 -7.44 12.93
N GLU A 125 -6.73 -8.77 12.91
CA GLU A 125 -5.68 -9.67 12.42
C GLU A 125 -5.39 -9.42 10.94
N ILE A 126 -6.42 -9.41 10.09
CA ILE A 126 -6.22 -9.28 8.65
C ILE A 126 -5.70 -7.88 8.26
N LEU A 127 -6.23 -6.81 8.86
CA LEU A 127 -5.77 -5.45 8.60
C LEU A 127 -4.34 -5.23 9.11
N TYR A 128 -3.99 -5.84 10.25
CA TYR A 128 -2.63 -5.84 10.75
C TYR A 128 -1.68 -6.55 9.78
N GLU A 129 -2.02 -7.76 9.35
CA GLU A 129 -1.19 -8.53 8.41
C GLU A 129 -0.95 -7.78 7.09
N MET A 130 -2.01 -7.16 6.55
CA MET A 130 -1.92 -6.33 5.35
C MET A 130 -1.03 -5.10 5.57
N GLY A 131 -1.21 -4.36 6.67
CA GLY A 131 -0.35 -3.23 7.03
C GLY A 131 1.13 -3.59 7.20
N ILE A 132 1.42 -4.77 7.76
CA ILE A 132 2.79 -5.30 7.85
C ILE A 132 3.33 -5.70 6.47
N LYS A 133 2.48 -6.28 5.60
CA LYS A 133 2.87 -6.68 4.24
C LYS A 133 3.29 -5.48 3.39
N GLU A 134 2.52 -4.40 3.41
CA GLU A 134 2.89 -3.13 2.76
C GLU A 134 4.25 -2.60 3.27
N LYS A 135 4.53 -2.79 4.57
CA LYS A 135 5.83 -2.37 5.12
C LYS A 135 6.97 -3.22 4.58
N GLU A 136 6.75 -4.52 4.42
CA GLU A 136 7.71 -5.43 3.79
C GLU A 136 7.99 -5.03 2.34
N HIS A 137 6.96 -4.61 1.60
CA HIS A 137 7.11 -4.08 0.24
C HIS A 137 7.91 -2.78 0.22
N GLU A 138 7.59 -1.80 1.09
CA GLU A 138 8.34 -0.54 1.22
C GLU A 138 9.83 -0.81 1.43
N VAL A 139 10.16 -1.70 2.38
CA VAL A 139 11.54 -2.06 2.71
C VAL A 139 12.24 -2.73 1.53
N TYR A 140 11.55 -3.64 0.83
CA TYR A 140 12.10 -4.26 -0.38
C TYR A 140 12.47 -3.21 -1.44
N PHE A 141 11.56 -2.29 -1.77
CA PHE A 141 11.80 -1.26 -2.78
C PHE A 141 12.94 -0.31 -2.38
N LEU A 142 12.98 0.11 -1.11
CA LEU A 142 14.08 0.93 -0.58
C LEU A 142 15.41 0.19 -0.68
N ASP A 143 15.43 -1.11 -0.35
CA ASP A 143 16.65 -1.92 -0.39
C ASP A 143 17.26 -1.99 -1.79
N GLN A 144 16.43 -2.13 -2.83
CA GLN A 144 16.90 -2.16 -4.21
C GLN A 144 17.62 -0.87 -4.61
N ILE A 145 17.18 0.28 -4.10
CA ILE A 145 17.71 1.59 -4.51
C ILE A 145 18.60 2.26 -3.46
N LYS A 146 18.83 1.65 -2.29
CA LYS A 146 19.55 2.27 -1.15
C LYS A 146 20.96 2.75 -1.50
N ASN A 147 21.60 2.13 -2.50
CA ASN A 147 22.94 2.47 -2.94
C ASN A 147 22.96 3.39 -4.18
N SER A 148 21.80 3.79 -4.70
CA SER A 148 21.69 4.69 -5.83
C SER A 148 22.10 6.12 -5.47
N LYS A 149 22.89 6.76 -6.34
CA LYS A 149 23.25 8.19 -6.21
C LYS A 149 22.07 9.14 -6.43
N LEU A 150 20.96 8.66 -7.02
CA LEU A 150 19.75 9.45 -7.22
C LEU A 150 18.89 9.53 -5.96
N LEU A 151 19.02 8.57 -5.04
CA LEU A 151 18.18 8.48 -3.85
C LEU A 151 18.25 9.74 -2.96
N PRO A 152 19.44 10.29 -2.61
CA PRO A 152 19.49 11.51 -1.80
C PRO A 152 18.80 12.73 -2.44
N PHE A 153 18.81 12.82 -3.78
CA PHE A 153 18.15 13.90 -4.50
C PHE A 153 16.62 13.74 -4.48
N PHE A 154 16.13 12.53 -4.78
CA PHE A 154 14.71 12.24 -4.76
C PHE A 154 14.12 12.32 -3.35
N GLU A 155 14.85 11.85 -2.34
CA GLU A 155 14.44 11.94 -0.93
C GLU A 155 14.25 13.39 -0.50
N LYS A 156 15.10 14.31 -0.95
CA LYS A 156 14.92 15.76 -0.71
C LYS A 156 13.67 16.33 -1.38
N LEU A 157 13.27 15.82 -2.54
CA LEU A 157 12.14 16.34 -3.32
C LEU A 157 10.80 15.73 -2.92
N PHE A 158 10.77 14.44 -2.57
CA PHE A 158 9.52 13.69 -2.37
C PHE A 158 9.39 13.08 -0.96
N SER A 159 10.35 13.36 -0.08
CA SER A 159 10.33 13.05 1.36
C SER A 159 10.22 11.56 1.71
N TRP A 160 10.71 10.68 0.83
CA TRP A 160 10.77 9.24 1.05
C TRP A 160 12.16 8.71 0.70
N GLY A 161 12.73 7.81 1.51
CA GLY A 161 14.08 7.30 1.29
C GLY A 161 14.71 6.75 2.57
N LYS A 162 16.01 6.99 2.78
CA LYS A 162 16.73 6.43 3.94
C LYS A 162 16.29 7.01 5.26
N LYS A 163 15.91 8.29 5.26
CA LYS A 163 15.52 9.05 6.46
C LYS A 163 14.04 9.43 6.45
N GLY A 164 13.36 9.25 5.31
CA GLY A 164 11.96 9.61 5.13
C GLY A 164 11.08 8.37 4.93
N THR A 165 10.05 8.23 5.77
CA THR A 165 8.97 7.24 5.63
C THR A 165 7.67 7.89 6.12
N PHE A 166 6.54 7.47 5.57
CA PHE A 166 5.22 8.01 5.90
C PHE A 166 4.48 7.24 6.99
N ASN A 167 5.09 6.17 7.51
CA ASN A 167 4.57 5.36 8.60
C ASN A 167 5.56 5.28 9.78
N ASP A 168 5.11 4.73 10.89
CA ASP A 168 5.88 4.49 12.12
C ASP A 168 6.09 2.99 12.40
N VAL A 169 5.84 2.13 11.41
CA VAL A 169 6.04 0.68 11.52
C VAL A 169 7.52 0.34 11.41
N ASP A 170 8.02 -0.40 12.39
CA ASP A 170 9.37 -0.97 12.44
C ASP A 170 9.27 -2.50 12.42
N LEU A 171 9.79 -3.13 11.36
CA LEU A 171 9.73 -4.59 11.21
C LEU A 171 10.59 -5.33 12.24
N ASP A 172 11.59 -4.68 12.82
CA ASP A 172 12.43 -5.24 13.89
C ASP A 172 11.76 -5.13 15.27
N LYS A 173 10.76 -4.26 15.39
CA LYS A 173 10.03 -3.96 16.64
C LYS A 173 8.52 -3.95 16.40
N LYS A 174 8.02 -5.06 15.88
CA LYS A 174 6.58 -5.26 15.65
C LYS A 174 5.82 -5.27 16.98
N TYR A 175 4.82 -4.39 17.12
CA TYR A 175 3.86 -4.49 18.19
C TYR A 175 2.93 -5.68 17.94
N PRO A 176 2.49 -6.42 18.99
CA PRO A 176 1.47 -7.44 18.81
C PRO A 176 0.17 -6.81 18.31
N VAL A 177 -0.70 -7.61 17.66
CA VAL A 177 -1.96 -7.15 17.04
C VAL A 177 -2.82 -6.34 18.04
N ASN A 178 -2.92 -6.79 19.29
CA ASN A 178 -3.69 -6.09 20.34
C ASN A 178 -3.10 -4.73 20.78
N GLN A 179 -1.87 -4.41 20.36
CA GLN A 179 -1.21 -3.12 20.59
C GLN A 179 -0.98 -2.35 19.29
N SER A 180 -1.40 -2.89 18.15
CA SER A 180 -1.25 -2.28 16.82
C SER A 180 -1.97 -0.92 16.69
N ALA A 181 -2.92 -0.64 17.58
CA ALA A 181 -3.52 0.68 17.74
C ALA A 181 -2.46 1.79 17.97
N ALA A 182 -1.23 1.45 18.36
CA ALA A 182 -0.10 2.37 18.47
C ALA A 182 0.40 2.90 17.11
N TYR A 183 0.25 2.15 16.02
CA TYR A 183 0.72 2.54 14.69
C TYR A 183 -0.17 3.61 14.07
N CYS A 184 0.46 4.53 13.34
CA CYS A 184 -0.20 5.56 12.53
C CYS A 184 -1.25 6.39 13.31
N LYS A 185 -1.02 6.62 14.62
CA LYS A 185 -1.90 7.41 15.50
C LYS A 185 -1.98 8.89 15.11
N SER A 186 -0.89 9.43 14.58
CA SER A 186 -0.83 10.83 14.15
C SER A 186 -0.89 10.89 12.64
N LYS A 187 -1.75 11.76 12.09
CA LYS A 187 -1.57 12.26 10.74
C LYS A 187 -0.19 12.92 10.65
N LYS A 188 0.80 12.25 10.05
CA LYS A 188 1.81 13.00 9.33
C LYS A 188 1.14 13.41 8.01
N GLU A 189 0.44 14.54 8.06
CA GLU A 189 0.02 15.29 6.87
C GLU A 189 1.26 15.78 6.10
#